data_AF-A0A0D2G293-F1
#
_entry.id   AF-A0A0D2G293-F1
#
_cell.length_a   1.000
_cell.length_b   1.000
_cell.length_c   1.000
_cell.angle_alpha   90.00
_cell.angle_beta   90.00
_cell.angle_gamma   90.00
#
_symmetry.space_group_name_H-M   'P 1'
#
loop_
_entity.id
_entity.type
_entity.pdbx_description
1 polymer ?
#
loop_
_entity_poly.entity_id
_entity_poly.type
_entity_poly.pdbx_seq_one_letter_code
_entity_poly.pdbx_strand_id
1 'polypeptide(L)'
;MDILDALIKTYVDHVYPSVPVINRADFIPSYQSGDCPLVLLRVILTPASLLAPADVLSACGFASRSAAPESFFSKVKLLHDFAAEDYPLLMQQGSIILCTVILDHPIDWDFGYWFHNAIRLATKLDLRNTCVSYS
;
A
#
# COMPACT_ATOMS: atom_id res chain seq x y z
N MET A 1 -5.83 -18.18 -12.44
CA MET A 1 -5.21 -17.34 -11.39
C MET A 1 -6.32 -16.45 -10.88
N ASP A 2 -6.51 -16.36 -9.56
CA ASP A 2 -7.47 -15.42 -8.98
C ASP A 2 -7.11 -13.99 -9.44
N ILE A 3 -8.11 -13.14 -9.63
CA ILE A 3 -7.90 -11.73 -9.98
C ILE A 3 -7.08 -11.03 -8.89
N LEU A 4 -7.30 -11.39 -7.64
CA LEU A 4 -6.54 -10.85 -6.52
C LEU A 4 -5.07 -11.30 -6.58
N ASP A 5 -4.82 -12.57 -6.88
CA ASP A 5 -3.47 -13.10 -7.08
C ASP A 5 -2.74 -12.39 -8.22
N ALA A 6 -3.46 -12.03 -9.29
CA ALA A 6 -2.89 -11.27 -10.40
C ALA A 6 -2.37 -9.90 -9.93
N LEU A 7 -3.17 -9.18 -9.14
CA LEU A 7 -2.78 -7.88 -8.58
C LEU A 7 -1.64 -8.01 -7.56
N ILE A 8 -1.66 -9.03 -6.69
CA ILE A 8 -0.55 -9.30 -5.77
C ILE A 8 0.73 -9.60 -6.55
N LYS A 9 0.65 -10.38 -7.62
CA LYS A 9 1.79 -10.65 -8.50
C LYS A 9 2.31 -9.35 -9.13
N THR A 10 1.42 -8.50 -9.65
CA THR A 10 1.80 -7.19 -10.20
C THR A 10 2.54 -6.33 -9.17
N TYR A 11 2.08 -6.30 -7.91
CA TYR A 11 2.80 -5.60 -6.84
C TYR A 11 4.21 -6.16 -6.65
N VAL A 12 4.33 -7.49 -6.51
CA VAL A 12 5.61 -8.17 -6.26
C VAL A 12 6.60 -7.95 -7.41
N ASP A 13 6.12 -7.98 -8.65
CA ASP A 13 6.97 -7.87 -9.83
C ASP A 13 7.38 -6.43 -10.13
N HIS A 14 6.51 -5.45 -9.86
CA HIS A 14 6.69 -4.08 -10.39
C HIS A 14 6.82 -2.99 -9.32
N VAL A 15 6.20 -3.14 -8.15
CA VAL A 15 6.21 -2.11 -7.09
C VAL A 15 7.26 -2.44 -6.03
N TYR A 16 7.28 -3.69 -5.57
CA TYR A 16 8.17 -4.15 -4.52
C TYR A 16 9.66 -3.92 -4.80
N PRO A 17 10.19 -4.11 -6.03
CA PRO A 17 11.61 -3.86 -6.31
C PRO A 17 12.05 -2.42 -6.03
N SER A 18 11.15 -1.44 -6.21
CA SER A 18 11.42 -0.03 -5.99
C SER A 18 11.13 0.41 -4.54
N VAL A 19 10.17 -0.26 -3.88
CA VAL A 19 9.73 0.10 -2.52
C VAL A 19 9.60 -1.15 -1.64
N PRO A 20 10.72 -1.79 -1.25
CA PRO A 20 10.74 -3.06 -0.53
C PRO A 20 10.53 -2.88 0.99
N VAL A 21 9.51 -2.12 1.39
CA VAL A 21 9.28 -1.77 2.81
C VAL A 21 8.45 -2.80 3.57
N ILE A 22 7.79 -3.73 2.88
CA ILE A 22 7.00 -4.82 3.48
C ILE A 22 7.84 -6.10 3.51
N ASN A 23 7.83 -6.82 4.63
CA ASN A 23 8.44 -8.14 4.67
C ASN A 23 7.59 -9.13 3.84
N ARG A 24 8.08 -9.51 2.67
CA ARG A 24 7.39 -10.47 1.79
C ARG A 24 7.27 -11.86 2.39
N ALA A 25 8.24 -12.28 3.21
CA ALA A 25 8.21 -13.59 3.86
C ALA A 25 7.06 -13.70 4.87
N ASP A 26 6.62 -12.58 5.44
CA ASP A 26 5.48 -12.53 6.35
C ASP A 26 4.18 -12.26 5.58
N PHE A 27 4.23 -11.34 4.61
CA PHE A 27 3.06 -10.90 3.86
C PHE A 27 2.45 -12.02 3.00
N ILE A 28 3.24 -12.76 2.22
CA ILE A 28 2.70 -13.75 1.28
C ILE A 28 1.96 -14.89 2.02
N PRO A 29 2.52 -15.51 3.08
CA PRO A 29 1.78 -16.50 3.86
C PRO A 29 0.52 -15.93 4.51
N SER A 30 0.60 -14.72 5.07
CA SER A 30 -0.55 -14.05 5.70
C SER A 30 -1.68 -13.75 4.70
N TYR A 31 -1.33 -13.39 3.46
CA TYR A 31 -2.30 -13.25 2.37
C TYR A 31 -2.95 -14.60 2.03
N GLN A 32 -2.14 -15.65 1.89
CA GLN A 32 -2.62 -17.00 1.55
C GLN A 32 -3.49 -17.63 2.65
N SER A 33 -3.23 -17.32 3.93
CA SER A 33 -4.04 -17.79 5.05
C SER A 33 -5.31 -16.98 5.28
N GLY A 34 -5.44 -15.81 4.65
CA GLY A 34 -6.55 -14.88 4.85
C GLY A 34 -6.42 -13.97 6.07
N ASP A 35 -5.28 -14.02 6.77
CA ASP A 35 -5.01 -13.22 7.98
C ASP A 35 -4.39 -11.85 7.67
N CYS A 36 -4.17 -11.54 6.39
CA CYS A 36 -3.58 -10.26 5.99
C CYS A 36 -4.47 -9.09 6.44
N PRO A 37 -3.93 -8.10 7.17
CA PRO A 37 -4.67 -6.90 7.54
C PRO A 37 -5.27 -6.25 6.29
N LEU A 38 -6.57 -5.96 6.32
CA LEU A 38 -7.28 -5.40 5.17
C LEU A 38 -6.64 -4.10 4.69
N VAL A 39 -6.15 -3.26 5.60
CA VAL A 39 -5.48 -2.01 5.25
C VAL A 39 -4.19 -2.25 4.46
N LEU A 40 -3.39 -3.26 4.84
CA LEU A 40 -2.19 -3.65 4.09
C LEU A 40 -2.55 -4.10 2.68
N LEU A 41 -3.60 -4.94 2.57
CA LEU A 41 -4.07 -5.41 1.28
C LEU A 41 -4.48 -4.23 0.39
N ARG A 42 -5.26 -3.26 0.90
CA ARG A 42 -5.66 -2.07 0.13
C ARG A 42 -4.47 -1.20 -0.28
N VAL A 43 -3.50 -1.00 0.63
CA VAL A 43 -2.25 -0.28 0.35
C VAL A 43 -1.48 -0.93 -0.80
N ILE A 44 -1.37 -2.27 -0.80
CA ILE A 44 -0.65 -3.04 -1.83
C ILE A 44 -1.38 -3.00 -3.18
N LEU A 45 -2.71 -3.15 -3.17
CA LEU A 45 -3.52 -3.16 -4.39
C LEU A 45 -3.57 -1.80 -5.09
N THR A 46 -3.40 -0.70 -4.36
CA THR A 46 -3.47 0.66 -4.92
C THR A 46 -2.42 0.88 -6.02
N PRO A 47 -1.09 0.81 -5.78
CA PRO A 47 -0.10 0.95 -6.84
C PRO A 47 -0.07 -0.25 -7.79
N ALA A 48 -0.45 -1.45 -7.34
CA ALA A 48 -0.57 -2.60 -8.24
C ALA A 48 -1.59 -2.35 -9.35
N SER A 49 -2.73 -1.75 -9.03
CA SER A 49 -3.79 -1.47 -10.01
C SER A 49 -3.35 -0.48 -11.10
N LEU A 50 -2.41 0.43 -10.80
CA LEU A 50 -1.82 1.31 -11.81
C LEU A 50 -1.03 0.54 -12.86
N LEU A 51 -0.43 -0.59 -12.50
CA LEU A 51 0.48 -1.37 -13.36
C LEU A 51 -0.14 -2.68 -13.86
N ALA A 52 -1.34 -3.03 -13.37
CA ALA A 52 -1.99 -4.29 -13.69
C ALA A 52 -2.42 -4.36 -15.16
N PRO A 53 -2.42 -5.54 -15.80
CA PRO A 53 -2.98 -5.73 -17.13
C PRO A 53 -4.44 -5.24 -17.24
N ALA A 54 -4.85 -4.74 -18.41
CA ALA A 54 -6.17 -4.12 -18.60
C ALA A 54 -7.33 -5.12 -18.45
N ASP A 55 -7.11 -6.37 -18.84
CA ASP A 55 -8.03 -7.48 -18.64
C ASP A 55 -8.26 -7.79 -17.15
N VAL A 56 -7.20 -7.75 -16.33
CA VAL A 56 -7.32 -7.89 -14.87
C VAL A 56 -8.16 -6.77 -14.27
N LEU A 57 -7.95 -5.52 -14.71
CA LEU A 57 -8.74 -4.38 -14.25
C LEU A 57 -10.21 -4.44 -14.68
N SER A 58 -10.47 -4.87 -15.92
CA SER A 58 -11.82 -5.07 -16.43
C SER A 58 -12.55 -6.18 -15.67
N ALA A 59 -11.85 -7.28 -15.33
CA ALA A 59 -12.41 -8.36 -14.52
C ALA A 59 -12.73 -7.93 -13.07
N CYS A 60 -12.00 -6.93 -12.53
CA CYS A 60 -12.37 -6.26 -11.28
C CYS A 60 -13.60 -5.33 -11.39
N GLY A 61 -14.12 -5.11 -12.60
CA GLY A 61 -15.24 -4.19 -12.84
C GLY A 61 -14.85 -2.72 -12.96
N PHE A 62 -13.57 -2.40 -13.15
CA PHE A 62 -13.13 -1.01 -13.34
C PHE A 62 -13.34 -0.55 -14.78
N ALA A 63 -13.97 0.61 -14.95
CA ALA A 63 -14.22 1.22 -16.25
C ALA A 63 -12.95 1.82 -16.89
N SER A 64 -11.97 2.19 -16.07
CA SER A 64 -10.69 2.75 -16.51
C SER A 64 -9.55 2.37 -15.55
N ARG A 65 -8.32 2.52 -16.03
CA ARG A 65 -7.12 2.35 -15.20
C ARG A 65 -7.05 3.37 -14.05
N SER A 66 -7.48 4.60 -14.28
CA SER A 66 -7.49 5.66 -13.27
C SER A 66 -8.52 5.42 -12.14
N ALA A 67 -9.67 4.80 -12.45
CA ALA A 67 -10.70 4.52 -11.45
C ALA A 67 -10.30 3.44 -10.43
N ALA A 68 -9.38 2.55 -10.80
CA ALA A 68 -8.95 1.45 -9.94
C ALA A 68 -8.17 1.91 -8.69
N PRO A 69 -7.04 2.64 -8.81
CA PRO A 69 -6.29 3.12 -7.66
C PRO A 69 -7.14 4.07 -6.81
N GLU A 70 -7.98 4.92 -7.40
CA GLU A 70 -8.92 5.79 -6.68
C GLU A 70 -9.83 5.01 -5.73
N SER A 71 -10.39 3.89 -6.20
CA SER A 71 -11.28 3.03 -5.40
C SER A 71 -10.54 2.36 -4.24
N PHE A 72 -9.32 1.86 -4.46
CA PHE A 72 -8.52 1.26 -3.40
C PHE A 72 -8.04 2.31 -2.41
N PHE A 73 -7.55 3.43 -2.92
CA PHE A 73 -7.03 4.56 -2.17
C PHE A 73 -8.06 5.15 -1.21
N SER A 74 -9.29 5.37 -1.68
CA SER A 74 -10.39 5.89 -0.84
C SER A 74 -10.67 4.96 0.36
N LYS A 75 -10.50 3.65 0.19
CA LYS A 75 -10.65 2.66 1.27
C LYS A 75 -9.45 2.66 2.21
N VAL A 76 -8.24 2.89 1.71
CA VAL A 76 -7.05 3.08 2.56
C VAL A 76 -7.24 4.28 3.47
N LYS A 77 -7.74 5.41 2.94
CA LYS A 77 -8.03 6.61 3.73
C LYS A 77 -8.97 6.33 4.89
N LEU A 78 -10.12 5.69 4.60
CA LEU A 78 -11.06 5.29 5.65
C LEU A 78 -10.41 4.38 6.70
N LEU A 79 -9.63 3.38 6.27
CA LEU A 79 -8.97 2.46 7.19
C LEU A 79 -7.83 3.11 7.97
N HIS A 80 -7.14 4.11 7.40
CA HIS A 80 -6.10 4.87 8.07
C HIS A 80 -6.67 5.65 9.26
N ASP A 81 -7.82 6.31 9.06
CA ASP A 81 -8.50 7.05 10.13
C ASP A 81 -8.86 6.14 11.33
N PHE A 82 -9.09 4.84 11.10
CA PHE A 82 -9.40 3.87 12.16
C PHE A 82 -8.19 3.08 12.69
N ALA A 83 -7.17 2.80 11.87
CA ALA A 83 -6.11 1.85 12.18
C ALA A 83 -4.75 2.49 12.51
N ALA A 84 -4.61 3.81 12.38
CA ALA A 84 -3.32 4.48 12.51
C ALA A 84 -2.70 4.41 13.91
N GLU A 85 -3.50 4.21 14.94
CA GLU A 85 -3.01 4.08 16.31
C GLU A 85 -2.61 2.65 16.67
N ASP A 86 -3.31 1.66 16.12
CA ASP A 86 -3.10 0.25 16.44
C ASP A 86 -1.90 -0.36 15.70
N TYR A 87 -1.61 0.10 14.47
CA TYR A 87 -0.55 -0.45 13.63
C TYR A 87 0.38 0.64 13.06
N PRO A 88 1.15 1.35 13.90
CA PRO A 88 1.95 2.50 13.48
C PRO A 88 3.04 2.15 12.46
N LEU A 89 3.68 0.97 12.56
CA LEU A 89 4.67 0.51 11.57
C LEU A 89 4.03 0.22 10.21
N LEU A 90 2.88 -0.47 10.23
CA LEU A 90 2.13 -0.77 9.02
C LEU A 90 1.70 0.51 8.30
N MET A 91 1.22 1.51 9.04
CA MET A 91 0.83 2.79 8.47
C MET A 91 2.02 3.58 7.96
N GLN A 92 3.18 3.47 8.61
CA GLN A 92 4.41 4.11 8.16
C GLN A 92 4.87 3.52 6.83
N GLN A 93 4.97 2.19 6.74
CA GLN A 93 5.32 1.47 5.51
C GLN A 93 4.29 1.71 4.40
N GLY A 94 3.01 1.68 4.75
CA GLY A 94 1.93 1.92 3.80
C GLY A 94 1.93 3.35 3.26
N SER A 95 2.24 4.35 4.10
CA SER A 95 2.40 5.73 3.65
C SER A 95 3.54 5.86 2.63
N ILE A 96 4.66 5.15 2.83
CA ILE A 96 5.77 5.14 1.86
C ILE A 96 5.32 4.54 0.52
N ILE A 97 4.56 3.45 0.54
CA ILE A 97 4.03 2.83 -0.68
C ILE A 97 3.08 3.78 -1.41
N LEU A 98 2.19 4.47 -0.69
CA LEU A 98 1.19 5.37 -1.28
C LEU A 98 1.83 6.62 -1.92
N CYS A 99 3.03 7.02 -1.49
CA CYS A 99 3.81 8.05 -2.20
C CYS A 99 4.10 7.70 -3.67
N THR A 100 4.03 6.43 -4.06
CA THR A 100 4.23 6.01 -5.46
C THR A 100 2.99 6.20 -6.34
N VAL A 101 1.85 6.54 -5.74
CA VAL A 101 0.57 6.66 -6.42
C VAL A 101 0.32 8.13 -6.73
N ILE A 102 0.37 8.48 -8.01
CA ILE A 102 -0.02 9.80 -8.50
C ILE A 102 -1.29 9.60 -9.32
N LEU A 103 -2.38 10.24 -8.88
CA LEU A 103 -3.66 10.19 -9.57
C LEU A 103 -3.77 11.32 -10.59
N ASP A 104 -4.61 11.14 -11.60
CA ASP A 104 -4.76 12.09 -12.71
C ASP A 104 -5.47 13.40 -12.31
N HIS A 105 -5.97 13.48 -11.09
CA HIS A 105 -6.67 14.65 -10.56
C HIS A 105 -6.16 14.99 -9.15
N PRO A 106 -6.20 16.28 -8.76
CA PRO A 106 -5.73 16.70 -7.45
C PRO A 106 -6.63 16.13 -6.34
N ILE A 107 -5.99 15.54 -5.33
CA ILE A 107 -6.63 15.05 -4.11
C ILE A 107 -5.88 15.61 -2.90
N ASP A 108 -6.60 15.85 -1.79
CA ASP A 108 -5.97 16.38 -0.56
C ASP A 108 -4.95 15.42 0.08
N TRP A 109 -4.97 14.14 -0.34
CA TRP A 109 -4.14 13.06 0.19
C TRP A 109 -3.10 12.64 -0.85
N ASP A 110 -2.44 13.63 -1.45
CA ASP A 110 -1.42 13.43 -2.46
C ASP A 110 -0.10 12.90 -1.86
N PHE A 111 0.94 12.86 -2.70
CA PHE A 111 2.30 12.53 -2.29
C PHE A 111 2.74 13.26 -1.02
N GLY A 112 2.47 14.56 -0.91
CA GLY A 112 2.91 15.40 0.20
C GLY A 112 2.31 14.95 1.53
N TYR A 113 1.02 14.61 1.52
CA TYR A 113 0.34 14.07 2.70
C TYR A 113 0.98 12.77 3.19
N TRP A 114 1.15 11.78 2.31
CA TRP A 114 1.71 10.48 2.70
C TRP A 114 3.16 10.56 3.09
N PHE A 115 3.93 11.40 2.39
CA PHE A 115 5.32 11.64 2.73
C PHE A 115 5.46 12.25 4.14
N HIS A 116 4.65 13.27 4.46
CA HIS A 116 4.60 13.84 5.79
C HIS A 116 4.21 12.79 6.85
N ASN A 117 3.17 11.98 6.56
CA ASN A 117 2.72 10.96 7.50
C ASN A 117 3.77 9.85 7.72
N ALA A 118 4.49 9.43 6.69
CA ALA A 118 5.59 8.46 6.79
C ALA A 118 6.70 8.97 7.74
N ILE A 119 7.11 10.23 7.60
CA ILE A 119 8.13 10.85 8.48
C ILE A 119 7.62 10.96 9.92
N ARG A 120 6.38 11.43 10.08
CA ARG A 120 5.74 11.58 11.39
C ARG A 120 5.69 10.25 12.15
N LEU A 121 5.24 9.19 11.49
CA LEU A 121 5.16 7.86 12.11
C LEU A 121 6.54 7.24 12.36
N ALA A 122 7.51 7.43 11.47
CA ALA A 122 8.89 6.97 11.69
C ALA A 122 9.52 7.62 12.93
N THR A 123 9.21 8.90 13.17
CA THR A 123 9.64 9.63 14.37
C THR A 123 8.93 9.11 15.62
N LYS A 124 7.62 8.87 15.55
CA LYS A 124 6.83 8.30 16.67
C LYS A 124 7.31 6.90 17.07
N LEU A 125 7.73 6.09 16.11
CA LEU A 125 8.25 4.74 16.31
C LEU A 125 9.70 4.70 16.81
N ASP A 126 10.36 5.86 16.88
CA ASP A 126 11.76 5.98 17.25
C ASP A 126 12.72 5.08 16.44
N LEU A 127 12.38 4.87 15.15
CA LEU A 127 13.17 4.00 14.25
C LEU A 127 14.65 4.41 14.16
N ARG A 128 14.95 5.69 14.43
CA ARG A 128 16.32 6.22 14.45
C ARG A 128 17.17 5.57 15.53
N ASN A 129 16.62 5.36 16.73
CA ASN A 129 17.38 4.77 17.84
C ASN A 129 17.43 3.23 17.73
N THR A 130 16.45 2.62 17.07
CA THR A 130 16.47 1.17 16.82
C THR A 130 17.65 0.77 15.94
N CYS A 131 17.96 1.51 14.88
CA CYS A 131 19.11 1.21 14.00
C CYS A 131 20.47 1.34 14.70
N VAL A 132 20.61 2.28 15.62
CA VAL A 132 21.88 2.52 16.35
C VAL A 132 22.16 1.43 17.39
N SER A 133 21.13 0.74 17.87
CA SER A 133 21.25 -0.30 18.91
C SER A 133 21.74 -1.66 18.37
N TYR A 134 21.68 -1.87 17.06
CA TYR A 134 22.11 -3.11 16.38
C TYR A 134 23.42 -2.91 15.57
N SER A 135 24.09 -1.78 15.76
CA SER A 135 25.42 -1.47 15.21
C SER A 135 26.51 -1.83 16.22
#